data_AF-A0A956KK47-F1
#
_entry.id   AF-A0A956KK47-F1
#
_cell.length_a   1.000
_cell.length_b   1.000
_cell.length_c   1.000
_cell.angle_alpha   90.00
_cell.angle_beta   90.00
_cell.angle_gamma   90.00
#
_symmetry.space_group_name_H-M   'P 1'
#
loop_
_entity.id
_entity.type
_entity.pdbx_description
1 polymer ?
#
loop_
_entity_poly.entity_id
_entity_poly.type
_entity_poly.pdbx_seq_one_letter_code
_entity_poly.pdbx_strand_id
1 'polypeptide(L)'
;RARTLVTEARVEPLGDGRAPPAPALDALRRRCTETLAGDEFYRRFWSTGEHELGPVYRTITAIHRRDGEALAALRPPTVDPAEGLDPTLVAGIALSEVYGQILMPAIPDYAAVLGALEHTFLGHGMDRVRDYAREPHRARWAYARLRRFDGDELVGDVTLLDEHGAVLSVVEGLRARRVPASFLRLRLEAAAAAVPSFDLQALERAPLGERRGLLAAHVGERIAAITGGPADFGGDELLASLGFDSLMLVELHRDLRLSLAVTPPPAASLATISVDALVDQLAAALLELHGRSGGDARGLDARLRRLGDHAPARGAPRLLCLGDPILFERWRPALVGDLDVILAAGVAGPLPQRLHAAATAAALLEPARGLADDGRPFALIGVGDGARSALLLARALLERGVAIDRLYVQGAPPPTAGRPAAYADALSSALVHGALRLRSIAGLIQRGAGESIAARPPAGEAITALLGPLTAELARDWA
;
A
#
# COMPACT_ATOMS: atom_id res chain seq x y z
N ARG A 1 -26.38 21.82 4.51
CA ARG A 1 -25.47 22.41 5.53
C ARG A 1 -24.65 21.27 6.12
N ALA A 2 -23.35 21.18 5.83
CA ALA A 2 -22.48 20.26 6.54
C ALA A 2 -22.34 20.75 7.99
N ARG A 3 -22.55 19.86 8.97
CA ARG A 3 -22.16 20.12 10.37
C ARG A 3 -20.77 19.53 10.54
N THR A 4 -19.76 20.38 10.73
CA THR A 4 -18.46 19.92 11.22
C THR A 4 -18.66 19.36 12.62
N LEU A 5 -18.44 18.06 12.80
CA LEU A 5 -18.48 17.42 14.10
C LEU A 5 -17.10 17.58 14.75
N VAL A 6 -16.92 18.62 15.56
CA VAL A 6 -15.72 18.75 16.38
C VAL A 6 -15.84 17.75 17.53
N THR A 7 -14.84 16.87 17.67
CA THR A 7 -14.76 15.96 18.83
C THR A 7 -13.98 16.68 19.91
N GLU A 8 -14.67 17.09 20.97
CA GLU A 8 -14.02 17.63 22.17
C GLU A 8 -13.60 16.49 23.10
N ALA A 9 -12.34 16.49 23.52
CA ALA A 9 -11.80 15.57 24.51
C ALA A 9 -11.09 16.35 25.62
N ARG A 10 -11.09 15.80 26.83
CA ARG A 10 -10.30 16.30 27.96
C ARG A 10 -9.39 15.18 28.46
N VAL A 11 -8.14 15.52 28.73
CA VAL A 11 -7.16 14.61 29.31
C VAL A 11 -6.89 15.07 30.73
N GLU A 12 -7.18 14.20 31.69
CA GLU A 12 -7.00 14.45 33.11
C GLU A 12 -6.10 13.36 33.71
N PRO A 13 -5.21 13.65 34.67
CA PRO A 13 -4.49 12.63 35.40
C PRO A 13 -5.47 11.66 36.09
N LEU A 14 -5.16 10.36 36.08
CA LEU A 14 -6.04 9.32 36.62
C LEU A 14 -6.27 9.40 38.15
N GLY A 15 -5.53 10.27 38.84
CA GLY A 15 -5.50 10.37 40.30
C GLY A 15 -5.06 9.06 40.95
N ASP A 16 -5.61 8.76 42.12
CA ASP A 16 -5.40 7.50 42.84
C ASP A 16 -6.15 6.30 42.21
N GLY A 17 -6.60 6.44 40.96
CA GLY A 17 -7.47 5.50 40.24
C GLY A 17 -6.81 4.15 40.02
N ARG A 18 -6.87 3.28 41.03
CA ARG A 18 -6.43 1.87 40.94
C ARG A 18 -7.18 1.17 39.80
N ALA A 19 -6.46 0.30 39.09
CA ALA A 19 -7.05 -0.58 38.10
C ALA A 19 -8.22 -1.38 38.69
N PRO A 20 -9.34 -1.56 37.94
CA PRO A 20 -10.42 -2.43 38.38
C PRO A 20 -9.90 -3.87 38.52
N PRO A 21 -10.56 -4.71 39.35
CA PRO A 21 -10.10 -6.08 39.59
C PRO A 21 -9.97 -6.87 38.28
N ALA A 22 -8.86 -7.59 38.16
CA ALA A 22 -8.54 -8.42 37.00
C ALA A 22 -9.69 -9.41 36.69
N PRO A 23 -10.27 -9.41 35.48
CA PRO A 23 -11.23 -10.43 35.11
C PRO A 23 -10.52 -11.79 34.99
N ALA A 24 -11.12 -12.85 35.53
CA ALA A 24 -10.60 -14.20 35.39
C ALA A 24 -10.65 -14.64 33.91
N LEU A 25 -9.50 -14.61 33.23
CA LEU A 25 -9.38 -14.93 31.79
C LEU A 25 -10.03 -16.28 31.45
N ASP A 26 -9.80 -17.32 32.26
CA ASP A 26 -10.42 -18.64 32.05
C ASP A 26 -11.95 -18.62 32.15
N ALA A 27 -12.52 -17.75 32.99
CA ALA A 27 -13.96 -17.59 33.07
C ALA A 27 -14.52 -16.85 31.85
N LEU A 28 -13.79 -15.87 31.29
CA LEU A 28 -14.13 -15.23 30.02
C LEU A 28 -14.05 -16.24 28.86
N ARG A 29 -12.97 -17.03 28.78
CA ARG A 29 -12.79 -18.08 27.76
C ARG A 29 -13.88 -19.15 27.84
N ARG A 30 -14.26 -19.60 29.04
CA ARG A 30 -15.39 -20.55 29.22
C ARG A 30 -16.76 -19.95 28.84
N ARG A 31 -16.94 -18.64 28.93
CA ARG A 31 -18.18 -17.95 28.50
C ARG A 31 -18.25 -17.76 26.99
N CYS A 32 -17.12 -17.48 26.36
CA CYS A 32 -16.99 -17.24 24.93
C CYS A 32 -16.76 -18.56 24.18
N THR A 33 -17.86 -19.29 23.95
CA THR A 33 -17.85 -20.68 23.45
C THR A 33 -17.43 -20.85 21.99
N GLU A 34 -17.54 -19.80 21.17
CA GLU A 34 -17.13 -19.83 19.77
C GLU A 34 -15.70 -19.34 19.62
N THR A 35 -14.93 -19.89 18.67
CA THR A 35 -13.55 -19.46 18.42
C THR A 35 -13.32 -19.19 16.94
N LEU A 36 -12.60 -18.11 16.64
CA LEU A 36 -12.23 -17.64 15.31
C LEU A 36 -10.72 -17.36 15.26
N ALA A 37 -10.03 -17.81 14.22
CA ALA A 37 -8.61 -17.50 14.03
C ALA A 37 -8.42 -16.03 13.58
N GLY A 38 -7.35 -15.37 14.01
CA GLY A 38 -7.05 -13.98 13.62
C GLY A 38 -6.90 -13.81 12.10
N ASP A 39 -6.22 -14.74 11.44
CA ASP A 39 -6.10 -14.85 9.98
C ASP A 39 -7.46 -15.05 9.26
N GLU A 40 -8.47 -15.53 9.96
CA GLU A 40 -9.82 -15.70 9.43
C GLU A 40 -10.68 -14.45 9.68
N PHE A 41 -10.56 -13.85 10.87
CA PHE A 41 -11.11 -12.54 11.19
C PHE A 41 -10.65 -11.49 10.16
N TYR A 42 -9.35 -11.28 9.98
CA TYR A 42 -8.85 -10.30 9.01
C TYR A 42 -9.23 -10.63 7.57
N ARG A 43 -9.38 -11.90 7.20
CA ARG A 43 -9.84 -12.28 5.84
C ARG A 43 -11.33 -11.97 5.60
N ARG A 44 -12.16 -12.08 6.64
CA ARG A 44 -13.60 -11.77 6.59
C ARG A 44 -13.88 -10.26 6.67
N PHE A 45 -13.06 -9.51 7.42
CA PHE A 45 -13.30 -8.09 7.73
C PHE A 45 -12.40 -7.09 7.00
N TRP A 46 -11.14 -7.44 6.81
CA TRP A 46 -10.15 -6.62 6.13
C TRP A 46 -9.92 -7.19 4.75
N SER A 47 -11.02 -7.27 4.00
CA SER A 47 -10.99 -7.53 2.56
C SER A 47 -10.13 -6.45 1.88
N THR A 48 -9.40 -6.85 0.84
CA THR A 48 -8.42 -5.99 0.17
C THR A 48 -9.10 -4.80 -0.50
N GLY A 49 -8.79 -3.58 -0.04
CA GLY A 49 -9.31 -2.32 -0.57
C GLY A 49 -10.36 -1.62 0.31
N GLU A 50 -10.67 -2.15 1.50
CA GLU A 50 -11.65 -1.55 2.43
C GLU A 50 -11.01 -1.03 3.72
N HIS A 51 -9.95 -1.69 4.21
CA HIS A 51 -9.17 -1.27 5.38
C HIS A 51 -7.67 -1.41 5.09
N GLU A 52 -7.01 -0.31 4.72
CA GLU A 52 -5.60 -0.26 4.30
C GLU A 52 -4.64 0.22 5.42
N LEU A 53 -5.00 0.03 6.70
CA LEU A 53 -4.14 0.38 7.83
C LEU A 53 -2.81 -0.40 7.83
N GLY A 54 -2.78 -1.57 7.19
CA GLY A 54 -1.56 -2.35 6.95
C GLY A 54 -1.28 -3.43 8.01
N PRO A 55 -0.18 -4.19 7.86
CA PRO A 55 0.09 -5.37 8.68
C PRO A 55 0.33 -5.08 10.17
N VAL A 56 0.86 -3.90 10.52
CA VAL A 56 1.18 -3.54 11.92
C VAL A 56 -0.04 -3.51 12.83
N TYR A 57 -1.22 -3.18 12.29
CA TYR A 57 -2.50 -3.19 13.01
C TYR A 57 -3.19 -4.57 13.06
N ARG A 58 -2.57 -5.62 12.49
CA ARG A 58 -3.07 -7.01 12.53
C ARG A 58 -2.56 -7.75 13.77
N THR A 59 -2.93 -7.24 14.93
CA THR A 59 -2.47 -7.71 16.25
C THR A 59 -3.32 -8.87 16.80
N ILE A 60 -4.57 -9.05 16.36
CA ILE A 60 -5.45 -10.13 16.82
C ILE A 60 -5.02 -11.47 16.22
N THR A 61 -4.71 -12.44 17.07
CA THR A 61 -4.24 -13.79 16.67
C THR A 61 -5.31 -14.87 16.80
N ALA A 62 -6.22 -14.72 17.76
CA ALA A 62 -7.41 -15.54 17.94
C ALA A 62 -8.49 -14.72 18.64
N ILE A 63 -9.76 -15.07 18.43
CA ILE A 63 -10.91 -14.50 19.13
C ILE A 63 -11.73 -15.64 19.70
N HIS A 64 -12.05 -15.56 20.99
CA HIS A 64 -13.14 -16.30 21.59
C HIS A 64 -14.36 -15.37 21.67
N ARG A 65 -15.52 -15.74 21.13
CA ARG A 65 -16.74 -14.89 21.15
C ARG A 65 -17.96 -15.60 21.72
N ARG A 66 -18.98 -14.80 22.03
CA ARG A 66 -20.40 -15.15 22.00
C ARG A 66 -21.21 -13.89 21.71
N ASP A 67 -22.52 -14.01 21.58
CA ASP A 67 -23.39 -12.83 21.49
C ASP A 67 -23.23 -11.93 22.73
N GLY A 68 -22.93 -10.66 22.49
CA GLY A 68 -22.67 -9.63 23.50
C GLY A 68 -21.21 -9.51 23.96
N GLU A 69 -20.32 -10.47 23.67
CA GLU A 69 -18.97 -10.50 24.25
C GLU A 69 -17.89 -11.10 23.34
N ALA A 70 -16.67 -10.56 23.40
CA ALA A 70 -15.52 -11.13 22.72
C ALA A 70 -14.23 -10.97 23.52
N LEU A 71 -13.33 -11.94 23.41
CA LEU A 71 -11.99 -11.94 24.00
C LEU A 71 -10.98 -12.28 22.90
N ALA A 72 -10.20 -11.30 22.46
CA ALA A 72 -9.09 -11.50 21.54
C ALA A 72 -7.80 -11.82 22.28
N ALA A 73 -7.03 -12.79 21.76
CA ALA A 73 -5.60 -12.95 22.00
C ALA A 73 -4.83 -12.00 21.08
N LEU A 74 -3.89 -11.23 21.65
CA LEU A 74 -3.11 -10.22 20.96
C LEU A 74 -1.64 -10.61 20.87
N ARG A 75 -1.04 -10.36 19.70
CA ARG A 75 0.40 -10.26 19.51
C ARG A 75 0.77 -8.78 19.41
N PRO A 76 1.78 -8.28 20.15
CA PRO A 76 2.30 -6.93 19.95
C PRO A 76 2.65 -6.67 18.48
N PRO A 77 2.45 -5.44 17.99
CA PRO A 77 2.88 -5.08 16.64
C PRO A 77 4.40 -5.24 16.51
N THR A 78 4.83 -5.90 15.44
CA THR A 78 6.24 -5.89 15.03
C THR A 78 6.47 -4.66 14.17
N VAL A 79 7.24 -3.71 14.69
CA VAL A 79 7.74 -2.53 13.96
C VAL A 79 9.10 -2.89 13.38
N ASP A 80 9.41 -2.46 12.16
CA ASP A 80 10.78 -2.54 11.65
C ASP A 80 11.64 -1.48 12.37
N PRO A 81 12.72 -1.85 13.08
CA PRO A 81 13.62 -0.88 13.71
C PRO A 81 14.19 0.15 12.72
N ALA A 82 14.23 -0.16 11.42
CA ALA A 82 14.68 0.77 10.38
C ALA A 82 13.73 1.96 10.15
N GLU A 83 12.47 1.90 10.59
CA GLU A 83 11.55 3.05 10.53
C GLU A 83 11.84 4.10 11.62
N GLY A 84 12.63 3.75 12.64
CA GLY A 84 13.10 4.64 13.70
C GLY A 84 12.04 5.14 14.70
N LEU A 85 10.78 4.73 14.53
CA LEU A 85 9.66 5.11 15.40
C LEU A 85 9.79 4.48 16.79
N ASP A 86 9.38 5.20 17.85
CA ASP A 86 9.32 4.65 19.21
C ASP A 86 8.38 3.41 19.23
N PRO A 87 8.90 2.20 19.55
CA PRO A 87 8.08 0.99 19.61
C PRO A 87 6.93 1.09 20.61
N THR A 88 7.05 1.91 21.66
CA THR A 88 6.01 2.14 22.66
C THR A 88 4.85 2.93 22.08
N LEU A 89 5.16 4.00 21.32
CA LEU A 89 4.17 4.81 20.61
C LEU A 89 3.46 4.00 19.52
N VAL A 90 4.21 3.25 18.69
CA VAL A 90 3.60 2.41 17.65
C VAL A 90 2.77 1.27 18.26
N ALA A 91 3.20 0.71 19.39
CA ALA A 91 2.37 -0.20 20.18
C ALA A 91 1.06 0.46 20.64
N GLY A 92 1.12 1.69 21.17
CA GLY A 92 -0.06 2.46 21.54
C GLY A 92 -1.03 2.70 20.37
N ILE A 93 -0.51 3.12 19.21
CA ILE A 93 -1.30 3.38 17.99
C ILE A 93 -1.91 2.10 17.42
N ALA A 94 -1.15 1.02 17.30
CA ALA A 94 -1.69 -0.24 16.76
C ALA A 94 -2.70 -0.89 17.71
N LEU A 95 -2.54 -0.70 19.03
CA LEU A 95 -3.47 -1.22 20.04
C LEU A 95 -4.69 -0.32 20.26
N SER A 96 -4.68 0.95 19.86
CA SER A 96 -5.91 1.77 19.88
C SER A 96 -6.93 1.29 18.85
N GLU A 97 -6.48 0.81 17.69
CA GLU A 97 -7.37 0.20 16.69
C GLU A 97 -7.98 -1.14 17.16
N VAL A 98 -7.32 -1.85 18.08
CA VAL A 98 -7.89 -3.09 18.66
C VAL A 98 -9.22 -2.82 19.36
N TYR A 99 -9.40 -1.62 19.95
CA TYR A 99 -10.67 -1.24 20.58
C TYR A 99 -11.84 -1.33 19.57
N GLY A 100 -11.68 -0.80 18.36
CA GLY A 100 -12.69 -0.93 17.30
C GLY A 100 -12.84 -2.37 16.81
N GLN A 101 -11.71 -3.03 16.52
CA GLN A 101 -11.69 -4.37 15.91
C GLN A 101 -12.37 -5.44 16.78
N ILE A 102 -12.14 -5.44 18.10
CA ILE A 102 -12.65 -6.50 19.00
C ILE A 102 -14.11 -6.32 19.42
N LEU A 103 -14.69 -5.14 19.24
CA LEU A 103 -16.10 -4.92 19.55
C LEU A 103 -17.04 -5.52 18.49
N MET A 104 -16.58 -5.67 17.25
CA MET A 104 -17.38 -6.26 16.16
C MET A 104 -17.67 -7.76 16.34
N PRO A 105 -16.72 -8.62 16.78
CA PRO A 105 -17.00 -9.99 17.23
C PRO A 105 -18.05 -10.16 18.33
N ALA A 106 -18.38 -9.12 19.10
CA ALA A 106 -19.40 -9.19 20.15
C ALA A 106 -20.85 -9.01 19.61
N ILE A 107 -21.03 -8.68 18.33
CA ILE A 107 -22.35 -8.47 17.71
C ILE A 107 -23.18 -9.77 17.70
N PRO A 108 -24.48 -9.74 18.05
CA PRO A 108 -25.39 -10.88 17.90
C PRO A 108 -25.61 -11.30 16.45
N ASP A 109 -25.78 -12.60 16.20
CA ASP A 109 -25.85 -13.19 14.84
C ASP A 109 -24.72 -12.68 13.91
N TYR A 110 -23.51 -12.68 14.47
CA TYR A 110 -22.28 -12.19 13.85
C TYR A 110 -22.08 -12.72 12.43
N ALA A 111 -22.41 -13.98 12.14
CA ALA A 111 -22.26 -14.54 10.80
C ALA A 111 -23.20 -13.87 9.77
N ALA A 112 -24.47 -13.63 10.12
CA ALA A 112 -25.43 -13.02 9.21
C ALA A 112 -25.17 -11.52 8.98
N VAL A 113 -24.81 -10.78 10.05
CA VAL A 113 -24.48 -9.34 9.95
C VAL A 113 -23.34 -9.08 8.98
N LEU A 114 -22.41 -10.03 8.85
CA LEU A 114 -21.24 -9.97 7.95
C LEU A 114 -21.48 -10.56 6.57
N GLY A 115 -22.40 -11.51 6.43
CA GLY A 115 -22.83 -12.03 5.13
C GLY A 115 -23.35 -10.90 4.22
N ALA A 116 -23.88 -9.83 4.81
CA ALA A 116 -24.14 -8.54 4.16
C ALA A 116 -22.85 -7.71 3.97
N LEU A 117 -21.91 -8.25 3.17
CA LEU A 117 -20.53 -7.79 2.91
C LEU A 117 -20.35 -6.35 2.40
N GLU A 118 -21.42 -5.57 2.21
CA GLU A 118 -21.34 -4.21 1.65
C GLU A 118 -20.98 -3.13 2.69
N HIS A 119 -20.80 -3.50 3.97
CA HIS A 119 -20.71 -2.56 5.09
C HIS A 119 -19.60 -2.92 6.09
N THR A 120 -18.99 -1.89 6.68
CA THR A 120 -18.08 -1.97 7.82
C THR A 120 -18.53 -1.02 8.94
N PHE A 121 -17.88 -1.05 10.09
CA PHE A 121 -18.14 -0.14 11.21
C PHE A 121 -16.99 0.87 11.37
N LEU A 122 -17.32 2.15 11.34
CA LEU A 122 -16.39 3.25 11.60
C LEU A 122 -16.61 3.80 13.01
N GLY A 123 -15.55 3.84 13.83
CA GLY A 123 -15.57 4.50 15.13
C GLY A 123 -15.85 6.00 14.99
N HIS A 124 -16.75 6.55 15.79
CA HIS A 124 -17.13 7.98 15.73
C HIS A 124 -17.34 8.63 17.10
N GLY A 125 -16.92 7.97 18.18
CA GLY A 125 -16.95 8.51 19.54
C GLY A 125 -16.67 7.44 20.59
N MET A 126 -16.37 7.88 21.80
CA MET A 126 -16.27 7.06 23.00
C MET A 126 -16.60 7.94 24.21
N ASP A 127 -17.11 7.37 25.30
CA ASP A 127 -17.48 8.17 26.48
C ASP A 127 -16.25 8.49 27.33
N ARG A 128 -15.30 7.55 27.47
CA ARG A 128 -14.05 7.73 28.23
C ARG A 128 -12.99 6.68 27.89
N VAL A 129 -11.71 7.05 28.00
CA VAL A 129 -10.57 6.12 28.10
C VAL A 129 -9.89 6.29 29.46
N ARG A 130 -9.42 5.19 30.04
CA ARG A 130 -8.56 5.18 31.24
C ARG A 130 -7.39 4.24 31.02
N ASP A 131 -6.18 4.78 30.97
CA ASP A 131 -4.94 3.99 30.96
C ASP A 131 -4.35 3.96 32.38
N TYR A 132 -4.23 2.74 32.93
CA TYR A 132 -3.78 2.47 34.30
C TYR A 132 -2.29 2.14 34.39
N ALA A 133 -1.65 1.80 33.28
CA ALA A 133 -0.30 1.23 33.26
C ALA A 133 0.69 2.01 32.40
N ARG A 134 0.25 2.69 31.33
CA ARG A 134 1.09 3.33 30.31
C ARG A 134 2.08 2.39 29.61
N GLU A 135 1.80 1.08 29.66
CA GLU A 135 2.63 0.01 29.09
C GLU A 135 1.85 -0.80 28.04
N PRO A 136 1.44 -0.19 26.91
CA PRO A 136 0.60 -0.86 25.91
C PRO A 136 1.26 -2.13 25.35
N HIS A 137 2.60 -2.16 25.28
CA HIS A 137 3.39 -3.33 24.86
C HIS A 137 3.17 -4.60 25.71
N ARG A 138 2.64 -4.48 26.94
CA ARG A 138 2.25 -5.61 27.81
C ARG A 138 0.93 -6.27 27.41
N ALA A 139 0.13 -5.64 26.54
CA ALA A 139 -1.17 -6.18 26.16
C ALA A 139 -1.02 -7.56 25.50
N ARG A 140 -1.77 -8.54 26.01
CA ARG A 140 -1.91 -9.90 25.46
C ARG A 140 -3.36 -10.28 25.21
N TRP A 141 -4.31 -9.55 25.79
CA TRP A 141 -5.74 -9.76 25.53
C TRP A 141 -6.49 -8.43 25.38
N ALA A 142 -7.56 -8.46 24.58
CA ALA A 142 -8.61 -7.45 24.60
C ALA A 142 -9.95 -8.12 24.86
N TYR A 143 -10.70 -7.62 25.83
CA TYR A 143 -12.06 -8.07 26.15
C TYR A 143 -13.07 -6.98 25.80
N ALA A 144 -13.97 -7.27 24.86
CA ALA A 144 -15.10 -6.43 24.52
C ALA A 144 -16.40 -6.93 25.17
N ARG A 145 -17.21 -5.98 25.65
CA ARG A 145 -18.59 -6.20 26.07
C ARG A 145 -19.49 -5.21 25.37
N LEU A 146 -20.37 -5.71 24.51
CA LEU A 146 -21.37 -4.91 23.83
C LEU A 146 -22.44 -4.44 24.84
N ARG A 147 -22.76 -3.14 24.83
CA ARG A 147 -23.86 -2.55 25.60
C ARG A 147 -25.14 -2.47 24.79
N ARG A 148 -25.04 -2.11 23.50
CA ARG A 148 -26.14 -1.95 22.56
C ARG A 148 -25.66 -2.24 21.14
N PHE A 149 -26.53 -2.85 20.35
CA PHE A 149 -26.47 -2.88 18.89
C PHE A 149 -27.89 -2.84 18.36
N ASP A 150 -28.14 -2.05 17.31
CA ASP A 150 -29.47 -1.92 16.68
C ASP A 150 -29.48 -2.19 15.16
N GLY A 151 -28.37 -2.71 14.63
CA GLY A 151 -28.16 -2.94 13.20
C GLY A 151 -27.22 -1.92 12.55
N ASP A 152 -27.27 -0.67 13.00
CA ASP A 152 -26.52 0.45 12.41
C ASP A 152 -25.53 1.10 13.38
N GLU A 153 -25.84 1.18 14.68
CA GLU A 153 -24.93 1.70 15.70
C GLU A 153 -24.58 0.58 16.71
N LEU A 154 -23.28 0.38 16.96
CA LEU A 154 -22.79 -0.46 18.04
C LEU A 154 -22.17 0.42 19.13
N VAL A 155 -22.46 0.08 20.39
CA VAL A 155 -21.91 0.76 21.57
C VAL A 155 -21.43 -0.29 22.55
N GLY A 156 -20.20 -0.18 23.04
CA GLY A 156 -19.61 -1.17 23.95
C GLY A 156 -18.44 -0.67 24.78
N ASP A 157 -17.99 -1.53 25.67
CA ASP A 157 -16.79 -1.35 26.48
C ASP A 157 -15.68 -2.26 25.97
N VAL A 158 -14.43 -1.81 26.02
CA VAL A 158 -13.26 -2.63 25.72
C VAL A 158 -12.22 -2.48 26.81
N THR A 159 -11.67 -3.60 27.27
CA THR A 159 -10.62 -3.66 28.28
C THR A 159 -9.38 -4.32 27.68
N LEU A 160 -8.22 -3.65 27.73
CA LEU A 160 -6.93 -4.27 27.44
C LEU A 160 -6.35 -4.90 28.71
N LEU A 161 -5.83 -6.10 28.56
CA LEU A 161 -5.30 -6.93 29.64
C LEU A 161 -3.90 -7.43 29.30
N ASP A 162 -3.05 -7.58 30.33
CA ASP A 162 -1.79 -8.30 30.21
C ASP A 162 -1.97 -9.82 30.22
N GLU A 163 -0.87 -10.56 30.14
CA GLU A 163 -0.86 -12.03 30.09
C GLU A 163 -1.61 -12.70 31.26
N HIS A 164 -1.63 -12.07 32.44
CA HIS A 164 -2.24 -12.57 33.66
C HIS A 164 -3.68 -12.07 33.86
N GLY A 165 -4.19 -11.24 32.94
CA GLY A 165 -5.50 -10.61 33.05
C GLY A 165 -5.50 -9.31 33.85
N ALA A 166 -4.34 -8.74 34.20
CA ALA A 166 -4.30 -7.44 34.86
C ALA A 166 -4.73 -6.34 33.88
N VAL A 167 -5.57 -5.41 34.35
CA VAL A 167 -6.18 -4.37 33.51
C VAL A 167 -5.15 -3.27 33.21
N LEU A 168 -4.84 -3.09 31.93
CA LEU A 168 -3.93 -2.06 31.43
C LEU A 168 -4.70 -0.79 31.05
N SER A 169 -5.80 -0.94 30.31
CA SER A 169 -6.63 0.18 29.83
C SER A 169 -8.10 -0.23 29.73
N VAL A 170 -9.01 0.73 29.93
CA VAL A 170 -10.46 0.57 29.74
C VAL A 170 -10.98 1.71 28.86
N VAL A 171 -11.63 1.36 27.76
CA VAL A 171 -12.46 2.25 26.94
C VAL A 171 -13.92 1.98 27.28
N GLU A 172 -14.66 3.01 27.66
CA GLU A 172 -16.08 2.94 27.99
C GLU A 172 -16.92 3.61 26.90
N GLY A 173 -18.03 2.96 26.53
CA GLY A 173 -19.00 3.52 25.60
C GLY A 173 -18.43 3.87 24.22
N LEU A 174 -17.47 3.09 23.73
CA LEU A 174 -16.96 3.15 22.35
C LEU A 174 -18.14 2.98 21.38
N ARG A 175 -18.25 3.88 20.41
CA ARG A 175 -19.34 3.95 19.43
C ARG A 175 -18.79 3.79 18.03
N ALA A 176 -19.32 2.84 17.28
CA ALA A 176 -19.06 2.72 15.86
C ALA A 176 -20.36 2.60 15.08
N ARG A 177 -20.36 3.17 13.88
CA ARG A 177 -21.53 3.20 12.99
C ARG A 177 -21.25 2.41 11.74
N ARG A 178 -22.24 1.63 11.33
CA ARG A 178 -22.28 0.92 10.06
C ARG A 178 -22.24 1.93 8.91
N VAL A 179 -21.26 1.80 8.05
CA VAL A 179 -21.08 2.60 6.83
C VAL A 179 -20.88 1.66 5.66
N PRO A 180 -21.38 1.98 4.46
CA PRO A 180 -21.05 1.20 3.26
C PRO A 180 -19.53 1.19 3.05
N ALA A 181 -18.94 0.04 2.75
CA ALA A 181 -17.48 -0.06 2.55
C ALA A 181 -17.02 0.81 1.36
N SER A 182 -17.91 0.98 0.37
CA SER A 182 -17.76 1.93 -0.74
C SER A 182 -17.60 3.39 -0.30
N PHE A 183 -18.19 3.80 0.83
CA PHE A 183 -18.04 5.16 1.37
C PHE A 183 -16.62 5.40 1.89
N LEU A 184 -16.04 4.44 2.62
CA LEU A 184 -14.64 4.55 3.06
C LEU A 184 -13.69 4.58 1.86
N ARG A 185 -13.88 3.68 0.88
CA ARG A 185 -13.06 3.67 -0.33
C ARG A 185 -13.12 5.01 -1.07
N LEU A 186 -14.31 5.55 -1.31
CA LEU A 186 -14.48 6.86 -1.96
C LEU A 186 -13.85 8.01 -1.16
N ARG A 187 -13.88 7.96 0.18
CA ARG A 187 -13.24 8.97 1.04
C ARG A 187 -11.71 8.86 1.04
N LEU A 188 -11.15 7.65 1.01
CA LEU A 188 -9.72 7.40 0.88
C LEU A 188 -9.20 7.80 -0.51
N GLU A 189 -9.94 7.44 -1.58
CA GLU A 189 -9.67 7.88 -2.95
C GLU A 189 -9.74 9.42 -3.07
N ALA A 190 -10.75 10.06 -2.47
CA ALA A 190 -10.87 11.52 -2.47
C ALA A 190 -9.78 12.22 -1.64
N ALA A 191 -9.35 11.64 -0.51
CA ALA A 191 -8.24 12.18 0.28
C ALA A 191 -6.91 12.05 -0.49
N ALA A 192 -6.64 10.90 -1.10
CA ALA A 192 -5.46 10.71 -1.95
C ALA A 192 -5.45 11.61 -3.19
N ALA A 193 -6.62 11.91 -3.77
CA ALA A 193 -6.78 12.86 -4.87
C ALA A 193 -6.76 14.34 -4.43
N ALA A 194 -6.88 14.62 -3.14
CA ALA A 194 -6.81 15.97 -2.58
C ALA A 194 -5.38 16.38 -2.19
N VAL A 195 -4.44 15.44 -2.09
CA VAL A 195 -3.00 15.75 -2.00
C VAL A 195 -2.58 16.37 -3.34
N PRO A 196 -2.13 17.64 -3.38
CA PRO A 196 -1.70 18.26 -4.63
C PRO A 196 -0.48 17.54 -5.20
N SER A 197 -0.59 17.10 -6.45
CA SER A 197 0.54 16.55 -7.20
C SER A 197 1.58 17.63 -7.44
N PHE A 198 2.84 17.37 -7.10
CA PHE A 198 3.93 18.28 -7.42
C PHE A 198 4.19 18.27 -8.95
N ASP A 199 4.35 19.45 -9.56
CA ASP A 199 4.68 19.55 -10.99
C ASP A 199 6.17 19.25 -11.22
N LEU A 200 6.49 17.96 -11.33
CA LEU A 200 7.82 17.48 -11.70
C LEU A 200 8.29 18.08 -13.04
N GLN A 201 7.40 18.36 -14.00
CA GLN A 201 7.79 18.98 -15.27
C GLN A 201 8.16 20.46 -15.11
N ALA A 202 7.55 21.19 -14.18
CA ALA A 202 8.01 22.53 -13.81
C ALA A 202 9.40 22.47 -13.17
N LEU A 203 9.63 21.52 -12.25
CA LEU A 203 10.96 21.32 -11.66
C LEU A 203 12.03 20.97 -12.70
N GLU A 204 11.73 20.08 -13.66
CA GLU A 204 12.66 19.74 -14.74
C GLU A 204 12.96 20.94 -15.66
N ARG A 205 11.97 21.76 -15.99
CA ARG A 205 12.14 22.94 -16.85
C ARG A 205 12.84 24.11 -16.14
N ALA A 206 12.77 24.18 -14.81
CA ALA A 206 13.39 25.26 -14.05
C ALA A 206 14.93 25.19 -14.10
N PRO A 207 15.62 26.35 -14.17
CA PRO A 207 17.07 26.46 -13.99
C PRO A 207 17.53 25.82 -12.67
N LEU A 208 18.74 25.24 -12.64
CA LEU A 208 19.25 24.51 -11.48
C LEU A 208 19.20 25.31 -10.16
N GLY A 209 19.42 26.64 -10.22
CA GLY A 209 19.33 27.52 -9.05
C GLY A 209 17.90 27.78 -8.54
N GLU A 210 16.88 27.59 -9.38
CA GLU A 210 15.46 27.82 -9.03
C GLU A 210 14.77 26.54 -8.52
N ARG A 211 15.27 25.36 -8.91
CA ARG A 211 14.69 24.06 -8.56
C ARG A 211 14.50 23.84 -7.06
N ARG A 212 15.48 24.24 -6.25
CA ARG A 212 15.41 24.15 -4.79
C ARG A 212 14.25 24.98 -4.23
N GLY A 213 14.02 26.17 -4.78
CA GLY A 213 12.92 27.06 -4.38
C GLY A 213 11.54 26.47 -4.67
N LEU A 214 11.36 25.83 -5.84
CA LEU A 214 10.11 25.13 -6.17
C LEU A 214 9.81 23.97 -5.21
N LEU A 215 10.84 23.18 -4.87
CA LEU A 215 10.69 22.08 -3.92
C LEU A 215 10.44 22.59 -2.48
N ALA A 216 11.13 23.64 -2.06
CA ALA A 216 10.90 24.30 -0.78
C ALA A 216 9.48 24.86 -0.64
N ALA A 217 8.96 25.51 -1.68
CA ALA A 217 7.58 25.99 -1.71
C ALA A 217 6.57 24.85 -1.52
N HIS A 218 6.74 23.73 -2.25
CA HIS A 218 5.86 22.55 -2.10
C HIS A 218 5.95 21.91 -0.72
N VAL A 219 7.15 21.75 -0.17
CA VAL A 219 7.34 21.24 1.20
C VAL A 219 6.68 22.17 2.22
N GLY A 220 6.86 23.49 2.09
CA GLY A 220 6.20 24.50 2.91
C GLY A 220 4.67 24.46 2.82
N GLU A 221 4.11 24.26 1.63
CA GLU A 221 2.66 24.05 1.44
C GLU A 221 2.15 22.76 2.09
N ARG A 222 2.91 21.65 2.03
CA ARG A 222 2.54 20.40 2.72
C ARG A 222 2.56 20.60 4.23
N ILE A 223 3.59 21.26 4.75
CA ILE A 223 3.72 21.59 6.17
C ILE A 223 2.54 22.46 6.62
N ALA A 224 2.25 23.56 5.92
CA ALA A 224 1.14 24.46 6.21
C ALA A 224 -0.23 23.76 6.17
N ALA A 225 -0.44 22.85 5.22
CA ALA A 225 -1.68 22.08 5.12
C ALA A 225 -1.91 21.15 6.33
N ILE A 226 -0.82 20.61 6.91
CA ILE A 226 -0.88 19.67 8.04
C ILE A 226 -0.94 20.43 9.39
N THR A 227 -0.16 21.49 9.56
CA THR A 227 -0.18 22.30 10.80
C THR A 227 -1.36 23.29 10.88
N GLY A 228 -2.01 23.58 9.74
CA GLY A 228 -3.01 24.64 9.63
C GLY A 228 -2.43 26.06 9.73
N GLY A 229 -1.10 26.20 9.68
CA GLY A 229 -0.37 27.46 9.77
C GLY A 229 -0.08 28.12 8.40
N PRO A 230 0.54 29.31 8.38
CA PRO A 230 1.06 29.92 7.16
C PRO A 230 2.27 29.12 6.63
N ALA A 231 2.50 29.12 5.31
CA ALA A 231 3.63 28.42 4.68
C ALA A 231 4.99 29.15 4.77
N ASP A 232 5.12 30.10 5.69
CA ASP A 232 6.29 30.95 5.88
C ASP A 232 7.04 30.49 7.13
N PHE A 233 8.04 29.63 6.93
CA PHE A 233 8.85 29.01 7.98
C PHE A 233 10.33 29.36 7.76
N GLY A 234 11.09 29.51 8.84
CA GLY A 234 12.54 29.63 8.73
C GLY A 234 13.12 28.33 8.17
N GLY A 235 13.94 28.40 7.11
CA GLY A 235 14.50 27.20 6.48
C GLY A 235 15.34 26.33 7.43
N ASP A 236 16.06 26.97 8.36
CA ASP A 236 16.83 26.33 9.44
C ASP A 236 15.98 25.77 10.59
N GLU A 237 14.67 26.03 10.61
CA GLU A 237 13.78 25.63 11.70
C GLU A 237 13.46 24.13 11.67
N LEU A 238 13.51 23.47 12.83
CA LEU A 238 13.24 22.03 12.96
C LEU A 238 11.74 21.75 12.83
N LEU A 239 11.37 20.65 12.16
CA LEU A 239 9.96 20.26 12.08
C LEU A 239 9.32 20.06 13.47
N ALA A 240 10.09 19.59 14.47
CA ALA A 240 9.59 19.48 15.84
C ALA A 240 9.32 20.82 16.53
N SER A 241 9.98 21.93 16.17
CA SER A 241 9.67 23.26 16.73
C SER A 241 8.45 23.91 16.07
N LEU A 242 8.08 23.47 14.86
CA LEU A 242 6.85 23.86 14.15
C LEU A 242 5.57 23.18 14.71
N GLY A 243 5.67 22.49 15.85
CA GLY A 243 4.52 21.88 16.53
C GLY A 243 4.08 20.53 15.98
N PHE A 244 4.91 19.86 15.16
CA PHE A 244 4.62 18.50 14.69
C PHE A 244 4.60 17.48 15.82
N ASP A 245 3.49 16.74 15.92
CA ASP A 245 3.48 15.46 16.62
C ASP A 245 3.85 14.29 15.68
N SER A 246 4.00 13.10 16.26
CA SER A 246 4.40 11.90 15.50
C SER A 246 3.39 11.45 14.45
N LEU A 247 2.09 11.77 14.59
CA LEU A 247 1.08 11.47 13.59
C LEU A 247 1.18 12.45 12.41
N MET A 248 1.38 13.73 12.69
CA MET A 248 1.63 14.77 11.69
C MET A 248 2.91 14.49 10.88
N LEU A 249 3.96 13.93 11.50
CA LEU A 249 5.17 13.49 10.79
C LEU A 249 4.93 12.29 9.87
N VAL A 250 4.08 11.33 10.29
CA VAL A 250 3.66 10.20 9.43
C VAL A 250 2.79 10.69 8.27
N GLU A 251 1.92 11.68 8.50
CA GLU A 251 1.12 12.32 7.46
C GLU A 251 1.99 13.11 6.47
N LEU A 252 2.94 13.92 6.94
CA LEU A 252 3.90 14.65 6.10
C LEU A 252 4.77 13.69 5.27
N HIS A 253 5.28 12.62 5.87
CA HIS A 253 6.00 11.56 5.17
C HIS A 253 5.13 10.93 4.06
N ARG A 254 3.86 10.63 4.36
CA ARG A 254 2.91 10.08 3.37
C ARG A 254 2.64 11.07 2.23
N ASP A 255 2.36 12.33 2.54
CA ASP A 255 2.04 13.37 1.56
C ASP A 255 3.22 13.68 0.64
N LEU A 256 4.43 13.77 1.18
CA LEU A 256 5.65 13.95 0.38
C LEU A 256 5.91 12.74 -0.53
N ARG A 257 5.74 11.52 -0.01
CA ARG A 257 5.89 10.28 -0.80
C ARG A 257 4.87 10.20 -1.94
N LEU A 258 3.62 10.60 -1.70
CA LEU A 258 2.55 10.58 -2.69
C LEU A 258 2.70 11.70 -3.74
N SER A 259 3.10 12.90 -3.33
CA SER A 259 3.19 14.07 -4.22
C SER A 259 4.47 14.12 -5.06
N LEU A 260 5.60 13.65 -4.51
CA LEU A 260 6.92 13.71 -5.18
C LEU A 260 7.36 12.39 -5.81
N ALA A 261 6.66 11.27 -5.53
CA ALA A 261 7.00 9.92 -5.98
C ALA A 261 8.42 9.42 -5.62
N VAL A 262 9.07 10.06 -4.64
CA VAL A 262 10.33 9.59 -4.01
C VAL A 262 10.06 9.06 -2.61
N THR A 263 11.01 8.29 -2.06
CA THR A 263 10.96 7.88 -0.65
C THR A 263 11.54 9.03 0.19
N PRO A 264 10.76 9.67 1.09
CA PRO A 264 11.30 10.67 2.00
C PRO A 264 12.18 10.02 3.08
N PRO A 265 12.91 10.82 3.89
CA PRO A 265 13.55 10.30 5.10
C PRO A 265 12.51 9.64 6.04
N PRO A 266 12.87 8.60 6.80
CA PRO A 266 11.94 7.92 7.71
C PRO A 266 11.22 8.91 8.64
N ALA A 267 9.93 8.68 8.89
CA ALA A 267 9.07 9.63 9.63
C ALA A 267 9.64 10.03 11.01
N ALA A 268 10.36 9.13 11.69
CA ALA A 268 11.06 9.44 12.94
C ALA A 268 12.23 10.42 12.75
N SER A 269 12.98 10.31 11.65
CA SER A 269 14.09 11.21 11.33
C SER A 269 13.60 12.64 11.05
N LEU A 270 12.39 12.78 10.49
CA LEU A 270 11.77 14.07 10.21
C LEU A 270 11.69 14.98 11.47
N ALA A 271 11.53 14.41 12.67
CA ALA A 271 11.50 15.20 13.91
C ALA A 271 12.81 15.98 14.18
N THR A 272 13.93 15.55 13.60
CA THR A 272 15.29 16.04 13.92
C THR A 272 15.95 16.85 12.80
N ILE A 273 15.27 17.05 11.67
CA ILE A 273 15.78 17.80 10.52
C ILE A 273 15.09 19.16 10.41
N SER A 274 15.79 20.12 9.82
CA SER A 274 15.20 21.39 9.39
C SER A 274 14.42 21.24 8.09
N VAL A 275 13.58 22.23 7.78
CA VAL A 275 12.85 22.29 6.49
C VAL A 275 13.84 22.29 5.32
N ASP A 276 14.93 23.07 5.40
CA ASP A 276 15.97 23.10 4.39
C ASP A 276 16.68 21.74 4.23
N ALA A 277 17.03 21.07 5.33
CA ALA A 277 17.65 19.75 5.29
C ALA A 277 16.73 18.67 4.70
N LEU A 278 15.41 18.79 4.89
CA LEU A 278 14.42 17.94 4.23
C LEU A 278 14.35 18.23 2.72
N VAL A 279 14.30 19.50 2.34
CA VAL A 279 14.30 19.93 0.92
C VAL A 279 15.55 19.42 0.20
N ASP A 280 16.73 19.52 0.81
CA ASP A 280 17.98 19.08 0.20
C ASP A 280 18.06 17.54 0.07
N GLN A 281 17.54 16.79 1.05
CA GLN A 281 17.44 15.33 0.97
C GLN A 281 16.44 14.88 -0.12
N LEU A 282 15.30 15.55 -0.22
CA LEU A 282 14.31 15.28 -1.29
C LEU A 282 14.87 15.68 -2.66
N ALA A 283 15.63 16.78 -2.77
CA ALA A 283 16.30 17.18 -3.99
C ALA A 283 17.36 16.15 -4.42
N ALA A 284 18.15 15.62 -3.48
CA ALA A 284 19.09 14.53 -3.75
C ALA A 284 18.38 13.26 -4.24
N ALA A 285 17.31 12.82 -3.56
CA ALA A 285 16.52 11.67 -3.97
C ALA A 285 15.87 11.85 -5.36
N LEU A 286 15.36 13.05 -5.66
CA LEU A 286 14.86 13.41 -6.98
C LEU A 286 16.00 13.41 -8.02
N LEU A 287 17.20 13.90 -7.70
CA LEU A 287 18.36 13.87 -8.59
C LEU A 287 18.90 12.45 -8.82
N GLU A 288 18.75 11.52 -7.88
CA GLU A 288 19.06 10.09 -8.13
C GLU A 288 18.03 9.45 -9.07
N LEU A 289 16.74 9.74 -8.86
CA LEU A 289 15.64 9.26 -9.70
C LEU A 289 15.74 9.80 -11.14
N HIS A 290 15.96 11.11 -11.29
CA HIS A 290 16.04 11.78 -12.59
C HIS A 290 17.44 11.69 -13.21
N GLY A 291 18.51 11.54 -12.42
CA GLY A 291 19.88 11.30 -12.89
C GLY A 291 20.04 9.91 -13.53
N ARG A 292 19.32 8.89 -13.03
CA ARG A 292 19.11 7.61 -13.72
C ARG A 292 18.27 7.73 -15.00
N SER A 293 17.51 8.82 -15.15
CA SER A 293 16.61 9.10 -16.28
C SER A 293 17.19 10.09 -17.30
N GLY A 294 18.33 10.71 -17.00
CA GLY A 294 18.94 11.89 -17.65
C GLY A 294 19.58 11.66 -19.02
N GLY A 295 18.93 10.91 -19.89
CA GLY A 295 19.34 10.66 -21.28
C GLY A 295 18.20 10.89 -22.28
N ASP A 296 17.98 12.15 -22.65
CA ASP A 296 17.08 12.66 -23.71
C ASP A 296 15.57 12.75 -23.39
N ALA A 297 15.14 13.93 -22.94
CA ALA A 297 13.75 14.25 -22.61
C ALA A 297 12.88 14.46 -23.87
N ARG A 298 12.42 13.36 -24.49
CA ARG A 298 11.43 13.39 -25.57
C ARG A 298 10.35 12.33 -25.36
N GLY A 299 9.12 12.79 -25.18
CA GLY A 299 7.91 11.98 -25.33
C GLY A 299 7.66 10.90 -24.27
N LEU A 300 6.53 10.21 -24.44
CA LEU A 300 6.17 8.98 -23.71
C LEU A 300 6.96 7.74 -24.25
N ASP A 301 8.17 7.96 -24.75
CA ASP A 301 8.95 6.92 -25.42
C ASP A 301 9.58 6.00 -24.37
N ALA A 302 8.98 4.82 -24.21
CA ALA A 302 9.53 3.76 -23.37
C ALA A 302 10.90 3.33 -23.93
N ARG A 303 11.97 3.76 -23.26
CA ARG A 303 13.34 3.54 -23.76
C ARG A 303 13.72 2.07 -23.62
N LEU A 304 14.01 1.44 -24.76
CA LEU A 304 14.67 0.15 -24.81
C LEU A 304 16.19 0.34 -24.66
N ARG A 305 16.81 -0.32 -23.68
CA ARG A 305 18.27 -0.34 -23.50
C ARG A 305 18.75 -1.79 -23.40
N ARG A 306 19.73 -2.19 -24.20
CA ARG A 306 20.37 -3.52 -24.06
C ARG A 306 21.06 -3.62 -22.69
N LEU A 307 20.88 -4.75 -22.01
CA LEU A 307 21.53 -5.03 -20.73
C LEU A 307 22.99 -5.44 -20.99
N GLY A 308 23.89 -4.49 -20.77
CA GLY A 308 25.34 -4.70 -20.93
C GLY A 308 25.89 -4.44 -22.32
N ASP A 309 27.22 -4.43 -22.37
CA ASP A 309 28.01 -3.79 -23.43
C ASP A 309 28.45 -4.76 -24.54
N HIS A 310 28.11 -6.04 -24.39
CA HIS A 310 28.54 -7.09 -25.29
C HIS A 310 27.53 -7.23 -26.44
N ALA A 311 28.04 -7.37 -27.67
CA ALA A 311 27.20 -7.75 -28.79
C ALA A 311 26.76 -9.22 -28.59
N PRO A 312 25.45 -9.53 -28.54
CA PRO A 312 24.99 -10.89 -28.40
C PRO A 312 25.34 -11.70 -29.66
N ALA A 313 25.41 -13.04 -29.52
CA ALA A 313 25.68 -13.93 -30.63
C ALA A 313 24.70 -13.70 -31.80
N ARG A 314 25.14 -13.90 -33.04
CA ARG A 314 24.29 -13.72 -34.22
C ARG A 314 23.18 -14.78 -34.21
N GLY A 315 21.94 -14.34 -34.00
CA GLY A 315 20.78 -15.24 -33.86
C GLY A 315 20.32 -15.45 -32.41
N ALA A 316 21.03 -14.91 -31.41
CA ALA A 316 20.68 -14.99 -29.99
C ALA A 316 19.19 -14.67 -29.72
N PRO A 317 18.45 -15.53 -28.99
CA PRO A 317 17.10 -15.24 -28.52
C PRO A 317 17.03 -13.90 -27.79
N ARG A 318 15.93 -13.18 -27.96
CA ARG A 318 15.77 -11.82 -27.42
C ARG A 318 14.80 -11.81 -26.24
N LEU A 319 15.25 -11.25 -25.12
CA LEU A 319 14.48 -11.20 -23.87
C LEU A 319 14.19 -9.74 -23.50
N LEU A 320 12.94 -9.31 -23.64
CA LEU A 320 12.50 -7.99 -23.19
C LEU A 320 12.08 -8.05 -21.71
N CYS A 321 12.78 -7.29 -20.87
CA CYS A 321 12.63 -7.23 -19.43
C CYS A 321 11.82 -5.99 -19.01
N LEU A 322 10.75 -6.19 -18.25
CA LEU A 322 9.86 -5.16 -17.73
C LEU A 322 9.85 -5.19 -16.19
N GLY A 323 10.10 -4.05 -15.55
CA GLY A 323 10.17 -3.94 -14.09
C GLY A 323 11.30 -3.02 -13.65
N ASP A 324 11.77 -3.18 -12.42
CA ASP A 324 12.89 -2.40 -11.89
C ASP A 324 14.21 -2.75 -12.60
N PRO A 325 14.87 -1.80 -13.31
CA PRO A 325 16.16 -2.03 -13.95
C PRO A 325 17.27 -2.49 -12.99
N ILE A 326 17.21 -2.09 -11.71
CA ILE A 326 18.20 -2.47 -10.69
C ILE A 326 18.17 -3.99 -10.45
N LEU A 327 16.98 -4.61 -10.52
CA LEU A 327 16.85 -6.06 -10.39
C LEU A 327 17.49 -6.79 -11.57
N PHE A 328 17.22 -6.34 -12.80
CA PHE A 328 17.79 -6.96 -14.00
C PHE A 328 19.31 -6.73 -14.13
N GLU A 329 19.84 -5.60 -13.68
CA GLU A 329 21.31 -5.39 -13.59
C GLU A 329 21.96 -6.35 -12.57
N ARG A 330 21.29 -6.70 -11.46
CA ARG A 330 21.76 -7.77 -10.55
C ARG A 330 21.69 -9.15 -11.20
N TRP A 331 20.74 -9.38 -12.10
CA TRP A 331 20.61 -10.63 -12.87
C TRP A 331 21.52 -10.68 -14.11
N ARG A 332 22.20 -9.58 -14.46
CA ARG A 332 23.10 -9.48 -15.62
C ARG A 332 24.08 -10.66 -15.75
N PRO A 333 24.77 -11.15 -14.69
CA PRO A 333 25.71 -12.27 -14.83
C PRO A 333 25.05 -13.62 -15.17
N ALA A 334 23.74 -13.75 -14.94
CA ALA A 334 22.96 -14.97 -15.21
C ALA A 334 22.13 -14.87 -16.52
N LEU A 335 21.83 -13.64 -16.97
CA LEU A 335 21.05 -13.39 -18.19
C LEU A 335 21.92 -13.08 -19.42
N VAL A 336 23.13 -12.53 -19.24
CA VAL A 336 23.99 -12.10 -20.35
C VAL A 336 24.97 -13.21 -20.72
N GLY A 337 24.91 -13.62 -21.99
CA GLY A 337 25.66 -14.72 -22.57
C GLY A 337 25.07 -15.01 -23.95
N ASP A 338 24.17 -15.99 -24.01
CA ASP A 338 23.50 -16.41 -25.26
C ASP A 338 22.25 -15.58 -25.62
N LEU A 339 21.88 -14.59 -24.80
CA LEU A 339 20.65 -13.80 -24.95
C LEU A 339 20.90 -12.33 -25.35
N ASP A 340 20.08 -11.81 -26.26
CA ASP A 340 19.90 -10.39 -26.54
C ASP A 340 18.93 -9.78 -25.51
N VAL A 341 19.44 -9.51 -24.30
CA VAL A 341 18.64 -8.99 -23.18
C VAL A 341 18.42 -7.50 -23.33
N ILE A 342 17.15 -7.07 -23.32
CA ILE A 342 16.75 -5.68 -23.49
C ILE A 342 15.88 -5.28 -22.30
N LEU A 343 16.25 -4.20 -21.62
CA LEU A 343 15.44 -3.59 -20.58
C LEU A 343 14.49 -2.58 -21.21
N ALA A 344 13.22 -2.66 -20.85
CA ALA A 344 12.29 -1.55 -20.99
C ALA A 344 12.39 -0.64 -19.76
N ALA A 345 12.75 0.62 -19.96
CA ALA A 345 12.40 1.65 -18.99
C ALA A 345 10.86 1.79 -18.96
N GLY A 346 10.26 1.74 -17.78
CA GLY A 346 8.84 2.00 -17.61
C GLY A 346 8.48 3.43 -18.04
N VAL A 347 7.20 3.69 -18.33
CA VAL A 347 6.73 5.04 -18.69
C VAL A 347 6.74 5.92 -17.44
N ALA A 348 7.84 6.65 -17.24
CA ALA A 348 7.95 7.66 -16.21
C ALA A 348 6.91 8.77 -16.44
N GLY A 349 6.14 9.09 -15.40
CA GLY A 349 5.10 10.13 -15.47
C GLY A 349 4.09 10.01 -14.34
N PRO A 350 3.25 11.05 -14.13
CA PRO A 350 2.31 11.17 -13.00
C PRO A 350 1.06 10.29 -13.13
N LEU A 351 1.18 9.12 -13.77
CA LEU A 351 0.07 8.19 -13.94
C LEU A 351 -0.18 7.43 -12.64
N PRO A 352 -1.45 7.32 -12.17
CA PRO A 352 -1.81 6.44 -11.07
C PRO A 352 -1.25 5.03 -11.30
N GLN A 353 -0.70 4.38 -10.28
CA GLN A 353 -0.01 3.07 -10.38
C GLN A 353 -0.83 2.02 -11.16
N ARG A 354 -2.17 2.03 -10.99
CA ARG A 354 -3.12 1.17 -11.72
C ARG A 354 -3.13 1.33 -13.26
N LEU A 355 -2.65 2.47 -13.77
CA LEU A 355 -2.53 2.79 -15.21
C LEU A 355 -1.11 2.63 -15.74
N HIS A 356 -0.09 2.69 -14.88
CA HIS A 356 1.33 2.64 -15.26
C HIS A 356 1.66 1.41 -16.12
N ALA A 357 1.10 0.24 -15.77
CA ALA A 357 1.30 -0.98 -16.55
C ALA A 357 0.66 -0.95 -17.95
N ALA A 358 -0.52 -0.35 -18.09
CA ALA A 358 -1.21 -0.23 -19.37
C ALA A 358 -0.53 0.80 -20.28
N ALA A 359 -0.10 1.93 -19.73
CA ALA A 359 0.69 2.93 -20.46
C ALA A 359 2.05 2.38 -20.89
N THR A 360 2.74 1.65 -20.01
CA THR A 360 4.02 1.00 -20.32
C THR A 360 3.87 -0.04 -21.43
N ALA A 361 2.84 -0.90 -21.36
CA ALA A 361 2.55 -1.85 -22.44
C ALA A 361 2.21 -1.16 -23.77
N ALA A 362 1.43 -0.07 -23.74
CA ALA A 362 1.07 0.68 -24.94
C ALA A 362 2.28 1.39 -25.59
N ALA A 363 3.16 1.97 -24.79
CA ALA A 363 4.39 2.63 -25.28
C ALA A 363 5.43 1.63 -25.81
N LEU A 364 5.53 0.44 -25.20
CA LEU A 364 6.45 -0.62 -25.63
C LEU A 364 5.95 -1.45 -26.81
N LEU A 365 4.69 -1.32 -27.21
CA LEU A 365 4.07 -2.18 -28.21
C LEU A 365 4.79 -2.18 -29.57
N GLU A 366 4.98 -1.01 -30.18
CA GLU A 366 5.64 -0.90 -31.49
C GLU A 366 7.15 -1.18 -31.39
N PRO A 367 7.89 -0.70 -30.38
CA PRO A 367 9.27 -1.16 -30.13
C PRO A 367 9.38 -2.69 -29.99
N ALA A 368 8.54 -3.33 -29.19
CA ALA A 368 8.55 -4.78 -28.96
C ALA A 368 8.13 -5.59 -30.20
N ARG A 369 7.26 -5.04 -31.06
CA ARG A 369 6.98 -5.62 -32.38
C ARG A 369 8.22 -5.60 -33.27
N GLY A 370 8.89 -4.44 -33.38
CA GLY A 370 10.18 -4.34 -34.07
C GLY A 370 11.29 -5.23 -33.47
N LEU A 371 11.16 -5.63 -32.20
CA LEU A 371 12.03 -6.61 -31.56
C LEU A 371 11.68 -8.08 -31.89
N ALA A 372 10.46 -8.38 -32.30
CA ALA A 372 10.02 -9.74 -32.66
C ALA A 372 10.08 -10.00 -34.18
N ASP A 373 9.90 -8.96 -34.99
CA ASP A 373 9.86 -9.03 -36.45
C ASP A 373 11.21 -9.42 -37.11
N ASP A 374 12.33 -9.54 -36.35
CA ASP A 374 13.64 -9.95 -36.88
C ASP A 374 13.85 -11.47 -36.99
N GLY A 375 12.82 -12.26 -36.67
CA GLY A 375 12.77 -13.70 -36.89
C GLY A 375 13.55 -14.54 -35.85
N ARG A 376 14.07 -13.92 -34.79
CA ARG A 376 14.67 -14.61 -33.66
C ARG A 376 13.62 -14.96 -32.60
N PRO A 377 13.84 -15.98 -31.76
CA PRO A 377 12.94 -16.28 -30.65
C PRO A 377 12.82 -15.06 -29.73
N PHE A 378 11.58 -14.68 -29.42
CA PHE A 378 11.25 -13.47 -28.67
C PHE A 378 10.48 -13.82 -27.39
N ALA A 379 11.05 -13.42 -26.25
CA ALA A 379 10.50 -13.67 -24.93
C ALA A 379 10.31 -12.38 -24.14
N LEU A 380 9.32 -12.39 -23.25
CA LEU A 380 9.03 -11.32 -22.31
C LEU A 380 9.28 -11.82 -20.88
N ILE A 381 9.91 -11.00 -20.04
CA ILE A 381 9.95 -11.21 -18.58
C ILE A 381 9.46 -9.96 -17.86
N GLY A 382 8.53 -10.15 -16.93
CA GLY A 382 8.00 -9.07 -16.09
C GLY A 382 8.10 -9.39 -14.61
N VAL A 383 8.66 -8.48 -13.81
CA VAL A 383 8.84 -8.67 -12.35
C VAL A 383 8.24 -7.50 -11.56
N GLY A 384 7.55 -7.81 -10.46
CA GLY A 384 6.86 -6.83 -9.63
C GLY A 384 5.81 -6.06 -10.44
N ASP A 385 5.85 -4.73 -10.39
CA ASP A 385 4.96 -3.88 -11.20
C ASP A 385 5.12 -4.12 -12.73
N GLY A 386 6.31 -4.56 -13.16
CA GLY A 386 6.59 -4.94 -14.55
C GLY A 386 5.90 -6.22 -15.02
N ALA A 387 5.51 -7.12 -14.10
CA ALA A 387 4.80 -8.36 -14.44
C ALA A 387 3.43 -8.09 -15.08
N ARG A 388 2.73 -7.04 -14.64
CA ARG A 388 1.47 -6.60 -15.25
C ARG A 388 1.68 -5.94 -16.61
N SER A 389 2.74 -5.17 -16.77
CA SER A 389 3.14 -4.59 -18.08
C SER A 389 3.45 -5.69 -19.09
N ALA A 390 4.18 -6.74 -18.68
CA ALA A 390 4.53 -7.87 -19.53
C ALA A 390 3.29 -8.64 -20.01
N LEU A 391 2.32 -8.91 -19.12
CA LEU A 391 1.04 -9.55 -19.50
C LEU A 391 0.24 -8.73 -20.53
N LEU A 392 0.12 -7.42 -20.31
CA LEU A 392 -0.62 -6.52 -21.20
C LEU A 392 0.08 -6.37 -22.55
N LEU A 393 1.42 -6.26 -22.55
CA LEU A 393 2.23 -6.19 -23.77
C LEU A 393 2.16 -7.51 -24.56
N ALA A 394 2.31 -8.65 -23.87
CA ALA A 394 2.23 -9.98 -24.48
C ALA A 394 0.92 -10.17 -25.25
N ARG A 395 -0.20 -9.83 -24.59
CA ARG A 395 -1.52 -9.87 -25.20
C ARG A 395 -1.63 -8.93 -26.41
N ALA A 396 -1.21 -7.68 -26.28
CA ALA A 396 -1.32 -6.69 -27.36
C ALA A 396 -0.46 -7.03 -28.60
N LEU A 397 0.62 -7.79 -28.41
CA LEU A 397 1.46 -8.36 -29.48
C LEU A 397 0.81 -9.60 -30.12
N LEU A 398 0.32 -10.55 -29.31
CA LEU A 398 -0.40 -11.74 -29.80
C LEU A 398 -1.67 -11.36 -30.58
N GLU A 399 -2.41 -10.34 -30.12
CA GLU A 399 -3.58 -9.75 -30.82
C GLU A 399 -3.20 -9.12 -32.18
N ARG A 400 -1.91 -8.83 -32.42
CA ARG A 400 -1.36 -8.35 -33.71
C ARG A 400 -0.72 -9.46 -34.55
N GLY A 401 -0.79 -10.72 -34.11
CA GLY A 401 -0.13 -11.85 -34.78
C GLY A 401 1.39 -11.89 -34.58
N VAL A 402 1.94 -11.13 -33.64
CA VAL A 402 3.36 -11.19 -33.27
C VAL A 402 3.58 -12.42 -32.38
N ALA A 403 4.50 -13.29 -32.79
CA ALA A 403 4.86 -14.48 -32.02
C ALA A 403 5.63 -14.10 -30.74
N ILE A 404 5.36 -14.85 -29.66
CA ILE A 404 6.10 -14.77 -28.40
C ILE A 404 6.34 -16.20 -27.94
N ASP A 405 7.59 -16.62 -27.90
CA ASP A 405 7.98 -17.99 -27.56
C ASP A 405 7.74 -18.31 -26.09
N ARG A 406 7.98 -17.32 -25.22
CA ARG A 406 7.88 -17.44 -23.75
C ARG A 406 7.46 -16.12 -23.09
N LEU A 407 6.60 -16.22 -22.08
CA LEU A 407 6.25 -15.12 -21.17
C LEU A 407 6.52 -15.57 -19.73
N TYR A 408 7.45 -14.87 -19.07
CA TYR A 408 7.78 -15.06 -17.66
C TYR A 408 7.18 -13.94 -16.83
N VAL A 409 6.46 -14.26 -15.75
CA VAL A 409 5.91 -13.26 -14.83
C VAL A 409 6.11 -13.66 -13.38
N GLN A 410 6.54 -12.69 -12.56
CA GLN A 410 6.89 -12.91 -11.18
C GLN A 410 6.42 -11.75 -10.30
N GLY A 411 5.70 -12.06 -9.23
CA GLY A 411 5.22 -11.06 -8.26
C GLY A 411 3.93 -10.32 -8.66
N ALA A 412 3.37 -10.55 -9.85
CA ALA A 412 1.98 -10.17 -10.12
C ALA A 412 1.03 -11.14 -9.39
N PRO A 413 -0.05 -10.66 -8.74
CA PRO A 413 -1.19 -11.52 -8.45
C PRO A 413 -1.76 -12.05 -9.79
N PRO A 414 -2.18 -13.31 -9.87
CA PRO A 414 -2.76 -13.83 -11.10
C PRO A 414 -3.98 -12.99 -11.49
N PRO A 415 -4.21 -12.73 -12.79
CA PRO A 415 -5.39 -12.01 -13.23
C PRO A 415 -6.63 -12.83 -12.85
N THR A 416 -7.30 -12.43 -11.77
CA THR A 416 -8.43 -13.19 -11.23
C THR A 416 -9.55 -13.24 -12.24
N ALA A 417 -9.75 -14.43 -12.81
CA ALA A 417 -10.99 -14.81 -13.46
C ALA A 417 -12.12 -14.51 -12.45
N GLY A 418 -13.12 -13.71 -12.84
CA GLY A 418 -14.20 -13.31 -11.92
C GLY A 418 -14.74 -11.90 -12.09
N ARG A 419 -13.89 -10.97 -12.58
CA ARG A 419 -14.01 -9.49 -12.60
C ARG A 419 -13.10 -8.85 -11.54
N PRO A 420 -12.40 -7.75 -11.85
CA PRO A 420 -12.53 -6.92 -13.04
C PRO A 420 -11.36 -7.08 -14.03
N ALA A 421 -10.98 -8.30 -14.41
CA ALA A 421 -10.27 -8.49 -15.70
C ALA A 421 -11.06 -7.84 -16.85
N ALA A 422 -12.40 -7.90 -16.81
CA ALA A 422 -13.28 -7.18 -17.73
C ALA A 422 -13.29 -5.64 -17.58
N TYR A 423 -12.79 -5.06 -16.47
CA TYR A 423 -12.60 -3.60 -16.34
C TYR A 423 -11.16 -3.22 -16.68
N ALA A 424 -10.17 -4.07 -16.41
CA ALA A 424 -8.82 -3.92 -16.95
C ALA A 424 -8.82 -4.08 -18.49
N ASP A 425 -9.66 -4.94 -19.05
CA ASP A 425 -9.86 -5.08 -20.49
C ASP A 425 -10.77 -3.98 -21.04
N ALA A 426 -11.86 -3.60 -20.36
CA ALA A 426 -12.65 -2.46 -20.81
C ALA A 426 -11.90 -1.13 -20.68
N LEU A 427 -10.94 -1.00 -19.76
CA LEU A 427 -10.12 0.21 -19.58
C LEU A 427 -8.77 0.13 -20.31
N SER A 428 -8.17 -1.04 -20.53
CA SER A 428 -6.97 -1.18 -21.39
C SER A 428 -7.39 -1.25 -22.86
N SER A 429 -8.56 -1.79 -23.18
CA SER A 429 -9.21 -1.50 -24.46
C SER A 429 -9.65 -0.04 -24.48
N ALA A 430 -10.37 0.53 -23.50
CA ALA A 430 -10.54 1.99 -23.41
C ALA A 430 -9.29 2.80 -22.95
N LEU A 431 -8.08 2.33 -23.27
CA LEU A 431 -6.81 3.08 -23.25
C LEU A 431 -5.89 2.71 -24.46
N VAL A 432 -6.04 1.54 -25.08
CA VAL A 432 -5.51 1.22 -26.42
C VAL A 432 -6.50 1.72 -27.46
N HIS A 433 -7.68 1.11 -27.52
CA HIS A 433 -8.84 1.77 -28.10
C HIS A 433 -9.19 3.06 -27.38
N GLY A 434 -8.71 3.42 -26.17
CA GLY A 434 -8.91 4.73 -25.52
C GLY A 434 -7.83 5.78 -25.75
N ALA A 435 -6.64 5.43 -26.19
CA ALA A 435 -5.83 6.36 -26.99
C ALA A 435 -6.54 6.63 -28.33
N LEU A 436 -7.44 5.72 -28.75
CA LEU A 436 -8.33 5.84 -29.91
C LEU A 436 -9.80 6.18 -29.54
N ARG A 437 -10.14 6.40 -28.26
CA ARG A 437 -11.50 6.60 -27.70
C ARG A 437 -11.57 7.61 -26.52
N LEU A 438 -10.44 8.20 -26.17
CA LEU A 438 -10.30 9.62 -25.88
C LEU A 438 -10.10 10.41 -27.21
N ARG A 439 -9.93 9.70 -28.35
CA ARG A 439 -10.35 10.21 -29.68
C ARG A 439 -11.87 10.14 -29.89
N SER A 440 -12.64 9.51 -29.01
CA SER A 440 -14.12 9.56 -28.89
C SER A 440 -14.62 8.43 -27.98
N ILE A 441 -15.53 8.60 -27.03
CA ILE A 441 -16.94 8.95 -27.29
C ILE A 441 -17.65 7.99 -28.29
N ALA A 442 -16.93 7.05 -28.90
CA ALA A 442 -17.43 5.72 -29.20
C ALA A 442 -17.34 4.86 -27.92
N GLY A 443 -18.50 4.57 -27.35
CA GLY A 443 -18.94 3.35 -26.64
C GLY A 443 -18.07 2.75 -25.53
N LEU A 444 -18.51 2.68 -24.27
CA LEU A 444 -19.71 2.01 -23.72
C LEU A 444 -19.63 0.48 -23.66
N ILE A 445 -20.28 -0.08 -22.61
CA ILE A 445 -20.66 -1.49 -22.37
C ILE A 445 -19.48 -2.40 -21.94
N GLN A 446 -19.21 -2.65 -20.64
CA GLN A 446 -19.91 -3.46 -19.60
C GLN A 446 -19.73 -5.02 -19.68
N ARG A 447 -19.02 -5.62 -18.67
CA ARG A 447 -19.23 -6.94 -17.97
C ARG A 447 -19.20 -8.29 -18.77
N GLY A 448 -18.58 -9.44 -18.40
CA GLY A 448 -17.56 -9.85 -17.38
C GLY A 448 -17.90 -11.16 -16.60
N ALA A 449 -16.90 -11.83 -15.94
CA ALA A 449 -16.97 -13.02 -15.01
C ALA A 449 -17.07 -14.43 -15.66
N GLY A 450 -16.75 -15.59 -15.02
CA GLY A 450 -16.13 -15.92 -13.69
C GLY A 450 -14.60 -16.24 -13.77
N GLU A 451 -13.89 -17.03 -12.91
CA GLU A 451 -13.90 -17.26 -11.42
C GLU A 451 -12.62 -18.05 -10.92
N SER A 452 -12.19 -17.93 -9.63
CA SER A 452 -11.19 -18.77 -8.85
C SER A 452 -9.65 -18.73 -9.15
N ILE A 453 -8.64 -19.15 -8.31
CA ILE A 453 -8.43 -19.35 -6.83
C ILE A 453 -6.90 -19.42 -6.40
N ALA A 454 -6.60 -19.59 -5.09
CA ALA A 454 -5.39 -19.86 -4.22
C ALA A 454 -3.99 -20.37 -4.74
N ALA A 455 -2.84 -20.35 -4.00
CA ALA A 455 -2.28 -19.52 -2.89
C ALA A 455 -0.82 -19.97 -2.44
N ARG A 456 0.05 -19.01 -1.99
CA ARG A 456 1.28 -19.16 -1.11
C ARG A 456 2.53 -19.91 -1.69
N PRO A 457 3.78 -19.83 -1.10
CA PRO A 457 4.38 -18.93 -0.08
C PRO A 457 5.73 -18.24 -0.55
N PRO A 458 6.85 -18.13 0.23
CA PRO A 458 7.66 -16.89 0.28
C PRO A 458 8.81 -16.81 -0.74
N ALA A 459 9.05 -15.60 -1.25
CA ALA A 459 9.87 -15.36 -2.43
C ALA A 459 11.40 -15.44 -2.23
N GLY A 460 11.93 -14.96 -1.09
CA GLY A 460 13.35 -14.57 -0.96
C GLY A 460 14.38 -15.66 -1.31
N GLU A 461 14.23 -16.86 -0.75
CA GLU A 461 15.22 -17.95 -0.89
C GLU A 461 14.85 -18.93 -2.01
N ALA A 462 13.55 -19.05 -2.32
CA ALA A 462 13.09 -19.87 -3.43
C ALA A 462 13.53 -19.32 -4.79
N ILE A 463 13.53 -17.99 -5.00
CA ILE A 463 13.90 -17.38 -6.29
C ILE A 463 15.29 -17.80 -6.75
N THR A 464 16.30 -17.75 -5.88
CA THR A 464 17.67 -18.14 -6.24
C THR A 464 17.77 -19.63 -6.58
N ALA A 465 16.99 -20.48 -5.92
CA ALA A 465 16.92 -21.91 -6.23
C ALA A 465 16.06 -22.24 -7.46
N LEU A 466 15.11 -21.38 -7.85
CA LEU A 466 14.20 -21.57 -8.99
C LEU A 466 14.80 -21.03 -10.30
N LEU A 467 15.57 -19.93 -10.22
CA LEU A 467 16.19 -19.30 -11.39
C LEU A 467 17.43 -20.04 -11.91
N GLY A 468 18.11 -20.84 -11.08
CA GLY A 468 19.20 -21.72 -11.53
C GLY A 468 18.73 -22.78 -12.54
N PRO A 469 17.68 -23.57 -12.23
CA PRO A 469 17.00 -24.41 -13.21
C PRO A 469 16.47 -23.60 -14.40
N LEU A 470 15.84 -22.44 -14.19
CA LEU A 470 15.30 -21.62 -15.27
C LEU A 470 16.38 -21.14 -16.26
N THR A 471 17.56 -20.74 -15.79
CA THR A 471 18.69 -20.36 -16.67
C THR A 471 19.28 -21.57 -17.39
N ALA A 472 19.38 -22.73 -16.72
CA ALA A 472 19.79 -23.97 -17.36
C ALA A 472 18.74 -24.51 -18.36
N GLU A 473 17.45 -24.24 -18.16
CA GLU A 473 16.34 -24.59 -19.06
C GLU A 473 16.32 -23.64 -20.27
N LEU A 474 16.41 -22.32 -20.04
CA LEU A 474 16.61 -21.30 -21.09
C LEU A 474 17.83 -21.58 -21.97
N ALA A 475 18.90 -22.15 -21.43
CA ALA A 475 20.11 -22.52 -22.19
C ALA A 475 20.05 -23.91 -22.85
N ARG A 476 19.11 -24.79 -22.46
CA ARG A 476 18.98 -26.16 -23.02
C ARG A 476 17.85 -26.31 -24.02
N ASP A 477 16.75 -25.57 -23.86
CA ASP A 477 15.57 -25.64 -24.73
C ASP A 477 15.65 -24.68 -25.94
N TRP A 478 16.71 -23.85 -26.01
CA TRP A 478 16.99 -22.91 -27.11
C TRP A 478 18.28 -23.22 -27.89
N ALA A 479 18.94 -24.35 -27.61
CA ALA A 479 20.05 -24.90 -28.38
C ALA A 479 19.57 -26.05 -29.29
#